data_AF-A0A174M435-F1
#
_entry.id   AF-A0A174M435-F1
#
_cell.length_a   1.000
_cell.length_b   1.000
_cell.length_c   1.000
_cell.angle_alpha   90.00
_cell.angle_beta   90.00
_cell.angle_gamma   90.00
#
_symmetry.space_group_name_H-M   'P 1'
#
loop_
_entity.id
_entity.type
_entity.pdbx_description
1 polymer ?
#
loop_
_entity_poly.entity_id
_entity_poly.type
_entity_poly.pdbx_seq_one_letter_code
_entity_poly.pdbx_strand_id
1 'polypeptide(L)'
;MSEKKNNILIKLLAPLVAIGLFGSLCIAGLFGGSGNALPAEEDTATEYQMIGGQMNVNWQWIMLIDMFLAQMEDQLDILQQNPVYTVLNCLQVEIKVYDYDYDPETQTGGWKYDYTDYANGAEEILSYFKIPANTKDINVIVRTIGSKNSDEFQVSIEPYASIEDVLSNYYSFPEDILNDIISLSESNYLADAFGLDAWTGSGGIFEGAVGDFGELPEIGMQIPLYYQYQSPWGKIKFGDGNIASSGCSITCLAMVLSYLTDDTVTPDELAAWAGNRFHVPEVGQGWGIFPAAARQYDVNCVGLGESMNNVLTALKSEKPVIASMDTGTFTKKGHFIVLRGIDENGKILVNDPNDNGNKRHFYRSFEIGLIQREAKQFWCFD
;
A
#
# COMPACT_ATOMS: atom_id res chain seq x y z
N MET A 1 -3.48 -14.91 66.66
CA MET A 1 -2.53 -13.90 66.12
C MET A 1 -1.90 -14.51 64.88
N SER A 2 -2.43 -14.23 63.68
CA SER A 2 -2.15 -13.04 62.85
C SER A 2 -0.81 -13.19 62.10
N GLU A 3 -0.60 -12.81 60.84
CA GLU A 3 -1.41 -12.43 59.67
C GLU A 3 -0.39 -11.98 58.59
N LYS A 4 -0.85 -11.84 57.32
CA LYS A 4 -0.23 -11.15 56.15
C LYS A 4 0.79 -11.97 55.32
N LYS A 5 0.54 -12.43 54.08
CA LYS A 5 -0.14 -11.90 52.85
C LYS A 5 0.48 -10.62 52.27
N ASN A 6 1.03 -10.72 51.05
CA ASN A 6 0.87 -9.86 49.86
C ASN A 6 1.83 -10.35 48.75
N ASN A 7 1.40 -11.14 47.76
CA ASN A 7 0.70 -10.77 46.50
C ASN A 7 1.40 -9.67 45.68
N ILE A 8 2.15 -10.07 44.65
CA ILE A 8 2.31 -9.32 43.41
C ILE A 8 1.95 -10.28 42.27
N LEU A 9 0.65 -10.30 41.97
CA LEU A 9 0.03 -10.96 40.84
C LEU A 9 -0.83 -9.87 40.18
N ILE A 10 -0.23 -9.01 39.36
CA ILE A 10 -0.94 -8.04 38.52
C ILE A 10 -0.13 -7.86 37.23
N LYS A 11 -0.48 -8.61 36.19
CA LYS A 11 -0.39 -8.15 34.79
C LYS A 11 -1.62 -8.65 34.04
N LEU A 12 -2.52 -7.69 33.83
CA LEU A 12 -3.57 -7.57 32.82
C LEU A 12 -4.46 -8.79 32.55
N LEU A 13 -5.58 -8.83 33.27
CA LEU A 13 -6.87 -9.23 32.69
C LEU A 13 -7.19 -8.28 31.54
N ALA A 14 -7.15 -8.75 30.29
CA ALA A 14 -7.92 -8.14 29.21
C ALA A 14 -9.42 -8.30 29.53
N PRO A 15 -10.28 -7.33 29.19
CA PRO A 15 -11.70 -7.44 29.49
C PRO A 15 -12.29 -8.61 28.71
N LEU A 16 -12.76 -9.63 29.42
CA LEU A 16 -13.77 -10.55 28.90
C LEU A 16 -15.02 -9.70 28.64
N VAL A 17 -15.18 -9.23 27.40
CA VAL A 17 -16.48 -8.81 26.90
C VAL A 17 -17.32 -10.07 26.84
N ALA A 18 -18.26 -10.16 27.78
CA ALA A 18 -19.28 -11.19 27.81
C ALA A 18 -20.18 -10.99 26.58
N ILE A 19 -19.86 -11.70 25.49
CA ILE A 19 -20.75 -11.86 24.33
C ILE A 19 -21.93 -12.72 24.81
N GLY A 20 -22.99 -12.04 25.23
CA GLY A 20 -24.24 -12.65 25.67
C GLY A 20 -25.08 -13.09 24.47
N LEU A 21 -24.99 -14.39 24.15
CA LEU A 21 -26.08 -15.26 23.70
C LEU A 21 -27.18 -14.63 22.82
N PHE A 22 -27.02 -14.69 21.50
CA PHE A 22 -27.98 -15.35 20.58
C PHE A 22 -27.31 -15.48 19.21
N GLY A 23 -26.87 -16.70 18.87
CA GLY A 23 -26.21 -16.98 17.59
C GLY A 23 -24.74 -17.35 17.77
N SER A 24 -24.49 -18.61 18.04
CA SER A 24 -23.22 -19.27 17.76
C SER A 24 -22.84 -19.09 16.28
N LEU A 25 -22.20 -17.97 15.94
CA LEU A 25 -21.60 -17.71 14.64
C LEU A 25 -20.07 -17.71 14.79
N CYS A 26 -19.58 -18.94 14.83
CA CYS A 26 -18.26 -19.43 14.49
C CYS A 26 -17.26 -18.46 13.82
N ILE A 27 -16.70 -17.50 14.54
CA ILE A 27 -15.32 -17.06 14.23
C ILE A 27 -14.35 -18.23 14.54
N ALA A 28 -14.70 -19.10 15.50
CA ALA A 28 -13.94 -20.30 15.85
C ALA A 28 -14.18 -21.53 14.95
N GLY A 29 -15.11 -21.48 13.99
CA GLY A 29 -15.55 -22.66 13.23
C GLY A 29 -15.17 -22.67 11.75
N LEU A 30 -14.49 -21.65 11.24
CA LEU A 30 -14.01 -21.61 9.85
C LEU A 30 -12.73 -22.43 9.64
N PHE A 31 -11.96 -22.73 10.69
CA PHE A 31 -10.72 -23.51 10.58
C PHE A 31 -10.60 -24.50 11.74
N GLY A 32 -10.66 -25.79 11.44
CA GLY A 32 -10.65 -26.84 12.44
C GLY A 32 -9.36 -26.87 13.27
N GLY A 33 -9.53 -27.08 14.58
CA GLY A 33 -8.46 -27.50 15.48
C GLY A 33 -8.03 -26.44 16.49
N SER A 34 -8.04 -26.82 17.76
CA SER A 34 -7.67 -26.02 18.93
C SER A 34 -6.31 -25.31 18.79
N GLY A 35 -6.36 -23.99 18.62
CA GLY A 35 -5.27 -23.01 18.62
C GLY A 35 -5.82 -21.75 17.95
N ASN A 36 -5.54 -20.53 18.44
CA ASN A 36 -6.12 -19.28 17.95
C ASN A 36 -6.12 -19.21 16.41
N ALA A 37 -7.26 -19.51 15.77
CA ALA A 37 -7.39 -19.53 14.33
C ALA A 37 -7.58 -18.10 13.84
N LEU A 38 -6.77 -17.68 12.86
CA LEU A 38 -6.91 -16.39 12.22
C LEU A 38 -8.22 -16.34 11.40
N PRO A 39 -8.86 -15.17 11.30
CA PRO A 39 -10.11 -15.02 10.55
C PRO A 39 -9.93 -15.12 9.02
N ALA A 40 -8.70 -14.97 8.52
CA ALA A 40 -8.32 -15.19 7.12
C ALA A 40 -6.82 -15.53 7.03
N GLU A 41 -6.34 -15.89 5.83
CA GLU A 41 -4.90 -16.01 5.56
C GLU A 41 -4.19 -14.66 5.72
N GLU A 42 -2.93 -14.67 6.17
CA GLU A 42 -2.14 -13.44 6.36
C GLU A 42 -1.98 -12.63 5.06
N ASP A 43 -1.90 -13.31 3.91
CA ASP A 43 -1.81 -12.68 2.58
C ASP A 43 -3.09 -11.87 2.26
N THR A 44 -4.27 -12.39 2.63
CA THR A 44 -5.54 -11.68 2.52
C THR A 44 -5.55 -10.44 3.40
N ALA A 45 -5.19 -10.59 4.69
CA ALA A 45 -5.13 -9.44 5.59
C ALA A 45 -4.16 -8.36 5.10
N THR A 46 -3.05 -8.76 4.46
CA THR A 46 -2.09 -7.84 3.85
C THR A 46 -2.69 -7.07 2.67
N GLU A 47 -3.53 -7.70 1.85
CA GLU A 47 -4.26 -7.02 0.76
C GLU A 47 -5.18 -5.91 1.28
N TYR A 48 -5.97 -6.20 2.32
CA TYR A 48 -6.83 -5.20 2.97
C TYR A 48 -6.03 -4.07 3.60
N GLN A 49 -4.89 -4.38 4.24
CA GLN A 49 -3.97 -3.37 4.78
C GLN A 49 -3.41 -2.46 3.70
N MET A 50 -3.01 -3.00 2.54
CA MET A 50 -2.53 -2.20 1.42
C MET A 50 -3.62 -1.28 0.87
N ILE A 51 -4.82 -1.82 0.65
CA ILE A 51 -5.95 -1.07 0.08
C ILE A 51 -6.39 0.05 1.04
N GLY A 52 -6.60 -0.26 2.32
CA GLY A 52 -6.91 0.75 3.32
C GLY A 52 -5.80 1.77 3.47
N GLY A 53 -4.55 1.31 3.47
CA GLY A 53 -3.37 2.14 3.46
C GLY A 53 -3.35 3.19 2.37
N GLN A 54 -3.55 2.79 1.11
CA GLN A 54 -3.49 3.68 -0.05
C GLN A 54 -4.58 4.76 -0.07
N MET A 55 -5.71 4.51 0.61
CA MET A 55 -6.84 5.45 0.66
C MET A 55 -7.01 6.11 2.03
N ASN A 56 -6.04 5.93 2.94
CA ASN A 56 -6.11 6.39 4.33
C ASN A 56 -7.37 5.92 5.08
N VAL A 57 -7.83 4.70 4.80
CA VAL A 57 -8.98 4.06 5.47
C VAL A 57 -8.45 2.99 6.43
N ASN A 58 -9.07 2.88 7.62
CA ASN A 58 -8.77 1.79 8.54
C ASN A 58 -9.11 0.44 7.89
N TRP A 59 -8.08 -0.35 7.57
CA TRP A 59 -8.23 -1.64 6.89
C TRP A 59 -9.13 -2.64 7.64
N GLN A 60 -9.23 -2.51 8.96
CA GLN A 60 -10.12 -3.35 9.75
C GLN A 60 -11.57 -3.12 9.38
N TRP A 61 -11.96 -1.90 9.02
CA TRP A 61 -13.33 -1.60 8.60
C TRP A 61 -13.67 -2.34 7.31
N ILE A 62 -12.76 -2.24 6.33
CA ILE A 62 -12.91 -2.87 5.02
C ILE A 62 -13.03 -4.40 5.19
N MET A 63 -12.14 -5.00 5.97
CA MET A 63 -12.12 -6.44 6.16
C MET A 63 -13.32 -6.95 6.97
N LEU A 64 -13.71 -6.25 8.06
CA LEU A 64 -14.89 -6.63 8.83
C LEU A 64 -16.15 -6.57 7.98
N ILE A 65 -16.36 -5.49 7.23
CA ILE A 65 -17.52 -5.35 6.34
C ILE A 65 -17.56 -6.51 5.34
N ASP A 66 -16.47 -6.78 4.64
CA ASP A 66 -16.41 -7.85 3.64
C ASP A 66 -16.59 -9.24 4.25
N MET A 67 -16.05 -9.49 5.43
CA MET A 67 -16.26 -10.75 6.16
C MET A 67 -17.74 -11.00 6.46
N PHE A 68 -18.43 -9.99 6.99
CA PHE A 68 -19.85 -10.11 7.33
C PHE A 68 -20.75 -10.14 6.09
N LEU A 69 -20.40 -9.42 5.01
CA LEU A 69 -21.08 -9.52 3.71
C LEU A 69 -20.98 -10.93 3.14
N ALA A 70 -19.77 -11.48 3.07
CA ALA A 70 -19.54 -12.83 2.56
C ALA A 70 -20.39 -13.85 3.33
N GLN A 71 -20.39 -13.74 4.67
CA GLN A 71 -21.22 -14.58 5.52
C GLN A 71 -22.72 -14.46 5.24
N MET A 72 -23.24 -13.24 5.04
CA MET A 72 -24.66 -13.00 4.75
C MET A 72 -25.08 -13.48 3.36
N GLU A 73 -24.16 -13.48 2.39
CA GLU A 73 -24.38 -13.94 1.03
C GLU A 73 -24.27 -15.48 0.89
N ASP A 74 -24.15 -16.21 2.01
CA ASP A 74 -23.79 -17.64 2.05
C ASP A 74 -22.46 -17.95 1.31
N GLN A 75 -21.61 -16.93 1.12
CA GLN A 75 -20.27 -17.02 0.55
C GLN A 75 -19.27 -17.17 1.69
N LEU A 76 -18.82 -18.39 2.00
CA LEU A 76 -17.86 -18.62 3.09
C LEU A 76 -16.45 -18.02 2.83
N ASP A 77 -16.21 -17.45 1.65
CA ASP A 77 -14.90 -17.02 1.19
C ASP A 77 -14.85 -15.52 0.93
N ILE A 78 -14.11 -14.80 1.78
CA ILE A 78 -13.83 -13.37 1.66
C ILE A 78 -13.14 -13.02 0.33
N LEU A 79 -12.43 -13.96 -0.31
CA LEU A 79 -11.74 -13.74 -1.58
C LEU A 79 -12.69 -13.41 -2.75
N GLN A 80 -14.00 -13.67 -2.58
CA GLN A 80 -15.02 -13.29 -3.56
C GLN A 80 -15.39 -11.81 -3.47
N GLN A 81 -15.17 -11.17 -2.33
CA GLN A 81 -15.50 -9.76 -2.12
C GLN A 81 -14.60 -8.84 -2.96
N ASN A 82 -15.00 -7.57 -3.04
CA ASN A 82 -14.22 -6.54 -3.70
C ASN A 82 -13.78 -5.49 -2.66
N PRO A 83 -12.61 -5.66 -2.03
CA PRO A 83 -12.12 -4.72 -1.04
C PRO A 83 -11.92 -3.30 -1.59
N VAL A 84 -11.71 -3.15 -2.91
CA VAL A 84 -11.65 -1.84 -3.58
C VAL A 84 -13.01 -1.15 -3.59
N TYR A 85 -14.10 -1.91 -3.75
CA TYR A 85 -15.44 -1.33 -3.65
C TYR A 85 -15.74 -0.91 -2.21
N THR A 86 -15.39 -1.77 -1.26
CA THR A 86 -15.64 -1.53 0.15
C THR A 86 -14.83 -0.34 0.69
N VAL A 87 -13.56 -0.19 0.31
CA VAL A 87 -12.78 1.00 0.70
C VAL A 87 -13.37 2.28 0.12
N LEU A 88 -13.93 2.25 -1.09
CA LEU A 88 -14.56 3.43 -1.68
C LEU A 88 -15.87 3.82 -0.95
N ASN A 89 -16.61 2.86 -0.39
CA ASN A 89 -17.73 3.16 0.50
C ASN A 89 -17.29 3.83 1.82
N CYS A 90 -16.01 3.75 2.18
CA CYS A 90 -15.47 4.44 3.34
C CYS A 90 -15.06 5.90 3.07
N LEU A 91 -15.34 6.44 1.89
CA LEU A 91 -14.73 7.69 1.41
C LEU A 91 -15.75 8.76 0.99
N GLN A 92 -15.37 10.02 1.24
CA GLN A 92 -16.08 11.24 0.84
C GLN A 92 -15.22 12.06 -0.13
N VAL A 93 -15.72 12.32 -1.35
CA VAL A 93 -14.99 13.10 -2.35
C VAL A 93 -15.62 14.49 -2.52
N GLU A 94 -14.80 15.53 -2.43
CA GLU A 94 -15.11 16.91 -2.79
C GLU A 94 -14.33 17.27 -4.07
N ILE A 95 -14.98 17.81 -5.10
CA ILE A 95 -14.32 18.24 -6.34
C ILE A 95 -14.59 19.73 -6.57
N LYS A 96 -13.60 20.59 -6.31
CA LYS A 96 -13.68 22.02 -6.62
C LYS A 96 -13.38 22.24 -8.11
N VAL A 97 -14.27 22.93 -8.80
CA VAL A 97 -14.17 23.26 -10.23
C VAL A 97 -13.87 24.74 -10.40
N TYR A 98 -12.94 25.04 -11.30
CA TYR A 98 -12.47 26.38 -11.61
C TYR A 98 -12.64 26.67 -13.10
N ASP A 99 -13.08 27.88 -13.42
CA ASP A 99 -13.16 28.38 -14.79
C ASP A 99 -12.01 29.34 -15.08
N TYR A 100 -11.47 29.27 -16.30
CA TYR A 100 -10.42 30.19 -16.73
C TYR A 100 -11.02 31.52 -17.20
N ASP A 101 -10.85 32.57 -16.39
CA ASP A 101 -11.30 33.92 -16.72
C ASP A 101 -10.19 34.67 -17.46
N TYR A 102 -10.40 34.91 -18.76
CA TYR A 102 -9.46 35.60 -19.64
C TYR A 102 -9.91 37.03 -19.92
N ASP A 103 -9.07 38.00 -19.58
CA ASP A 103 -9.26 39.40 -19.92
C ASP A 103 -8.57 39.74 -21.25
N PRO A 104 -9.32 39.98 -22.34
CA PRO A 104 -8.75 40.29 -23.64
C PRO A 104 -8.09 41.68 -23.71
N GLU A 105 -8.44 42.62 -22.81
CA GLU A 105 -7.86 43.97 -22.81
C GLU A 105 -6.45 43.96 -22.22
N THR A 106 -6.24 43.22 -21.14
CA THR A 106 -4.93 43.08 -20.50
C THR A 106 -4.11 41.90 -21.04
N GLN A 107 -4.73 41.00 -21.81
CA GLN A 107 -4.14 39.73 -22.27
C GLN A 107 -3.64 38.87 -21.10
N THR A 108 -4.32 38.97 -19.96
CA THR A 108 -4.03 38.17 -18.77
C THR A 108 -5.25 37.34 -18.41
N GLY A 109 -5.04 36.22 -17.73
CA GLY A 109 -6.13 35.39 -17.25
C GLY A 109 -5.71 34.58 -16.04
N GLY A 110 -6.70 34.01 -15.38
CA GLY A 110 -6.48 33.17 -14.21
C GLY A 110 -7.68 32.30 -13.91
N TRP A 111 -7.42 31.18 -13.24
CA TRP A 111 -8.43 30.25 -12.77
C TRP A 111 -9.20 30.86 -11.60
N LYS A 112 -10.53 30.84 -11.69
CA LYS A 112 -11.44 31.32 -10.65
C LYS A 112 -12.37 30.19 -10.25
N TYR A 113 -12.53 30.00 -8.95
CA TYR A 113 -13.47 29.03 -8.41
C TYR A 113 -14.88 29.30 -8.96
N ASP A 114 -15.54 28.25 -9.44
CA ASP A 114 -16.93 28.28 -9.91
C ASP A 114 -17.86 27.57 -8.91
N TYR A 115 -17.74 26.25 -8.78
CA TYR A 115 -18.56 25.45 -7.86
C TYR A 115 -17.82 24.21 -7.32
N THR A 116 -18.48 23.50 -6.41
CA THR A 116 -17.99 22.23 -5.84
C THR A 116 -18.97 21.10 -6.15
N ASP A 117 -18.47 20.02 -6.73
CA ASP A 117 -19.13 18.72 -6.87
C ASP A 117 -18.77 17.78 -5.73
N TYR A 118 -19.57 16.72 -5.54
CA TYR A 118 -19.30 15.67 -4.57
C TYR A 118 -19.54 14.28 -5.19
N ALA A 119 -18.76 13.30 -4.72
CA ALA A 119 -18.95 11.89 -5.09
C ALA A 119 -18.62 11.01 -3.88
N ASN A 120 -19.63 10.60 -3.12
CA ASN A 120 -19.42 9.86 -1.87
C ASN A 120 -19.75 8.38 -2.05
N GLY A 121 -18.84 7.51 -1.62
CA GLY A 121 -19.04 6.07 -1.71
C GLY A 121 -18.74 5.50 -3.10
N ALA A 122 -18.71 4.17 -3.19
CA ALA A 122 -18.23 3.48 -4.39
C ALA A 122 -19.03 3.83 -5.66
N GLU A 123 -20.36 3.82 -5.59
CA GLU A 123 -21.19 4.07 -6.78
C GLU A 123 -20.94 5.45 -7.39
N GLU A 124 -20.94 6.50 -6.56
CA GLU A 124 -20.76 7.87 -7.02
C GLU A 124 -19.33 8.11 -7.51
N ILE A 125 -18.33 7.64 -6.77
CA ILE A 125 -16.91 7.78 -7.14
C ILE A 125 -16.65 7.09 -8.49
N LEU A 126 -17.03 5.81 -8.61
CA LEU A 126 -16.80 5.05 -9.83
C LEU A 126 -17.53 5.66 -11.03
N SER A 127 -18.75 6.15 -10.82
CA SER A 127 -19.53 6.84 -11.87
C SER A 127 -18.90 8.16 -12.30
N TYR A 128 -18.54 9.03 -11.34
CA TYR A 128 -17.97 10.35 -11.62
C TYR A 128 -16.66 10.25 -12.41
N PHE A 129 -15.76 9.37 -11.97
CA PHE A 129 -14.46 9.16 -12.59
C PHE A 129 -14.50 8.16 -13.76
N LYS A 130 -15.68 7.66 -14.14
CA LYS A 130 -15.89 6.71 -15.26
C LYS A 130 -15.06 5.43 -15.13
N ILE A 131 -14.93 4.94 -13.91
CA ILE A 131 -14.20 3.72 -13.56
C ILE A 131 -15.19 2.54 -13.57
N PRO A 132 -14.85 1.37 -14.17
CA PRO A 132 -15.70 0.19 -14.11
C PRO A 132 -15.98 -0.27 -12.67
N ALA A 133 -17.23 -0.58 -12.35
CA ALA A 133 -17.64 -0.94 -10.98
C ALA A 133 -17.01 -2.25 -10.45
N ASN A 134 -16.53 -3.11 -11.35
CA ASN A 134 -15.83 -4.35 -11.00
C ASN A 134 -14.31 -4.18 -10.87
N THR A 135 -13.80 -2.94 -10.83
CA THR A 135 -12.37 -2.67 -10.64
C THR A 135 -11.91 -3.23 -9.31
N LYS A 136 -10.87 -4.08 -9.35
CA LYS A 136 -10.21 -4.68 -8.19
C LYS A 136 -8.78 -4.18 -7.96
N ASP A 137 -8.26 -3.34 -8.87
CA ASP A 137 -6.94 -2.72 -8.72
C ASP A 137 -7.11 -1.31 -8.18
N ILE A 138 -6.74 -1.14 -6.91
CA ILE A 138 -6.81 0.13 -6.21
C ILE A 138 -5.92 1.21 -6.85
N ASN A 139 -4.84 0.83 -7.56
CA ASN A 139 -3.99 1.80 -8.25
C ASN A 139 -4.71 2.44 -9.45
N VAL A 140 -5.65 1.73 -10.09
CA VAL A 140 -6.49 2.30 -11.15
C VAL A 140 -7.39 3.40 -10.57
N ILE A 141 -7.95 3.17 -9.38
CA ILE A 141 -8.75 4.19 -8.66
C ILE A 141 -7.90 5.42 -8.38
N VAL A 142 -6.77 5.21 -7.69
CA VAL A 142 -5.82 6.27 -7.33
C VAL A 142 -5.45 7.05 -8.59
N ARG A 143 -4.81 6.43 -9.58
CA ARG A 143 -4.36 7.14 -10.80
C ARG A 143 -5.47 7.91 -11.50
N THR A 144 -6.66 7.31 -11.64
CA THR A 144 -7.77 7.99 -12.33
C THR A 144 -8.21 9.23 -11.56
N ILE A 145 -8.36 9.13 -10.24
CA ILE A 145 -8.86 10.23 -9.42
C ILE A 145 -7.91 11.43 -9.47
N GLY A 146 -6.63 11.29 -9.14
CA GLY A 146 -5.77 12.47 -9.17
C GLY A 146 -5.16 12.79 -10.54
N SER A 147 -5.35 11.97 -11.59
CA SER A 147 -5.19 12.48 -12.97
C SER A 147 -6.21 13.58 -13.31
N LYS A 148 -7.30 13.67 -12.55
CA LYS A 148 -8.28 14.75 -12.65
C LYS A 148 -7.72 16.07 -12.12
N ASN A 149 -6.77 16.04 -11.18
CA ASN A 149 -6.23 17.25 -10.59
C ASN A 149 -5.48 18.10 -11.60
N SER A 150 -5.83 19.38 -11.61
CA SER A 150 -5.33 20.37 -12.53
C SER A 150 -5.67 21.77 -12.00
N ASP A 151 -5.33 22.81 -12.75
CA ASP A 151 -5.82 24.14 -12.40
C ASP A 151 -7.36 24.27 -12.53
N GLU A 152 -8.01 23.43 -13.36
CA GLU A 152 -9.46 23.40 -13.56
C GLU A 152 -10.18 22.61 -12.45
N PHE A 153 -9.52 21.59 -11.87
CA PHE A 153 -10.13 20.69 -10.90
C PHE A 153 -9.19 20.44 -9.71
N GLN A 154 -9.69 20.65 -8.50
CA GLN A 154 -9.04 20.24 -7.26
C GLN A 154 -9.92 19.23 -6.54
N VAL A 155 -9.50 17.97 -6.52
CA VAL A 155 -10.21 16.85 -5.90
C VAL A 155 -9.68 16.61 -4.50
N SER A 156 -10.56 16.46 -3.50
CA SER A 156 -10.34 15.90 -2.18
C SER A 156 -11.30 14.73 -1.87
N ILE A 157 -10.93 13.92 -0.90
CA ILE A 157 -11.17 12.54 -0.41
C ILE A 157 -10.82 12.56 1.06
N GLU A 158 -11.76 12.27 1.89
CA GLU A 158 -11.51 12.00 3.29
C GLU A 158 -12.24 10.72 3.65
N PRO A 159 -11.69 9.89 4.55
CA PRO A 159 -12.46 8.80 5.11
C PRO A 159 -13.62 9.35 5.94
N TYR A 160 -14.72 8.59 6.00
CA TYR A 160 -15.77 8.86 6.99
C TYR A 160 -15.18 8.82 8.41
N ALA A 161 -15.71 9.66 9.30
CA ALA A 161 -15.20 9.80 10.66
C ALA A 161 -15.40 8.55 11.53
N SER A 162 -16.38 7.71 11.18
CA SER A 162 -16.74 6.52 11.94
C SER A 162 -17.19 5.39 11.01
N ILE A 163 -17.02 4.14 11.45
CA ILE A 163 -17.51 2.97 10.70
C ILE A 163 -19.05 2.94 10.71
N GLU A 164 -19.68 3.50 11.74
CA GLU A 164 -21.12 3.66 11.88
C GLU A 164 -21.72 4.50 10.75
N ASP A 165 -21.06 5.59 10.36
CA ASP A 165 -21.48 6.41 9.23
C ASP A 165 -21.38 5.61 7.91
N VAL A 166 -20.32 4.83 7.75
CA VAL A 166 -20.14 3.97 6.57
C VAL A 166 -21.25 2.91 6.51
N LEU A 167 -21.47 2.21 7.63
CA LEU A 167 -22.45 1.14 7.75
C LEU A 167 -23.88 1.63 7.48
N SER A 168 -24.25 2.78 8.06
CA SER A 168 -25.60 3.35 7.92
C SER A 168 -25.89 3.92 6.53
N ASN A 169 -24.86 4.42 5.82
CA ASN A 169 -25.04 5.01 4.49
C ASN A 169 -25.03 3.95 3.37
N TYR A 170 -24.22 2.89 3.50
CA TYR A 170 -23.92 2.00 2.37
C TYR A 170 -24.33 0.55 2.56
N TYR A 171 -24.67 0.13 3.79
CA TYR A 171 -24.95 -1.26 4.09
C TYR A 171 -26.28 -1.44 4.83
N SER A 172 -26.90 -2.60 4.64
CA SER A 172 -28.18 -2.96 5.26
C SER A 172 -28.02 -4.25 6.09
N PHE A 173 -27.11 -4.20 7.05
CA PHE A 173 -26.90 -5.28 8.01
C PHE A 173 -28.03 -5.33 9.05
N PRO A 174 -28.42 -6.52 9.54
CA PRO A 174 -29.18 -6.69 10.76
C PRO A 174 -28.53 -5.95 11.96
N GLU A 175 -29.34 -5.45 12.90
CA GLU A 175 -28.88 -4.63 14.02
C GLU A 175 -27.86 -5.34 14.93
N ASP A 176 -28.03 -6.65 15.13
CA ASP A 176 -27.06 -7.50 15.83
C ASP A 176 -25.71 -7.56 15.11
N ILE A 177 -25.71 -7.74 13.79
CA ILE A 177 -24.49 -7.75 12.97
C ILE A 177 -23.81 -6.37 12.96
N LEU A 178 -24.58 -5.29 12.87
CA LEU A 178 -24.03 -3.92 12.98
C LEU A 178 -23.27 -3.74 14.29
N ASN A 179 -23.89 -4.12 15.41
CA ASN A 179 -23.28 -4.01 16.73
C ASN A 179 -22.00 -4.86 16.85
N ASP A 180 -22.00 -6.06 16.25
CA ASP A 180 -20.81 -6.91 16.22
C ASP A 180 -19.66 -6.28 15.42
N ILE A 181 -19.93 -5.74 14.22
CA ILE A 181 -18.92 -5.06 13.39
C ILE A 181 -18.31 -3.88 14.16
N ILE A 182 -19.15 -3.04 14.77
CA ILE A 182 -18.71 -1.87 15.55
C ILE A 182 -17.84 -2.32 16.73
N SER A 183 -18.31 -3.28 17.53
CA SER A 183 -17.58 -3.81 18.68
C SER A 183 -16.22 -4.42 18.30
N LEU A 184 -16.16 -5.17 17.19
CA LEU A 184 -14.91 -5.75 16.68
C LEU A 184 -13.94 -4.68 16.17
N SER A 185 -14.45 -3.62 15.54
CA SER A 185 -13.66 -2.47 15.10
C SER A 185 -13.08 -1.70 16.30
N GLU A 186 -13.91 -1.36 17.29
CA GLU A 186 -13.48 -0.63 18.51
C GLU A 186 -12.45 -1.41 19.34
N SER A 187 -12.57 -2.73 19.38
CA SER A 187 -11.64 -3.60 20.10
C SER A 187 -10.34 -3.86 19.35
N ASN A 188 -10.17 -3.35 18.12
CA ASN A 188 -9.04 -3.67 17.24
C ASN A 188 -8.82 -5.18 17.08
N TYR A 189 -9.92 -5.94 17.03
CA TYR A 189 -9.88 -7.40 17.04
C TYR A 189 -8.98 -7.98 15.95
N LEU A 190 -9.05 -7.45 14.73
CA LEU A 190 -8.26 -7.96 13.62
C LEU A 190 -6.76 -7.65 13.80
N ALA A 191 -6.42 -6.45 14.26
CA ALA A 191 -5.03 -6.11 14.55
C ALA A 191 -4.44 -7.05 15.61
N ASP A 192 -5.17 -7.27 16.71
CA ASP A 192 -4.78 -8.21 17.76
C ASP A 192 -4.65 -9.65 17.24
N ALA A 193 -5.60 -10.10 16.42
CA ALA A 193 -5.61 -11.44 15.85
C ALA A 193 -4.37 -11.69 14.96
N PHE A 194 -4.03 -10.74 14.09
CA PHE A 194 -2.87 -10.83 13.20
C PHE A 194 -1.54 -10.41 13.86
N GLY A 195 -1.56 -10.08 15.16
CA GLY A 195 -0.36 -9.67 15.90
C GLY A 195 0.25 -8.36 15.38
N LEU A 196 -0.60 -7.47 14.89
CA LEU A 196 -0.26 -6.18 14.33
C LEU A 196 -0.53 -5.09 15.37
N ASP A 197 0.37 -4.12 15.49
CA ASP A 197 0.07 -2.91 16.27
C ASP A 197 -1.14 -2.22 15.61
N ALA A 198 -2.14 -1.84 16.43
CA ALA A 198 -3.41 -1.23 16.00
C ALA A 198 -3.17 0.01 15.13
N TRP A 199 -3.06 -0.20 13.82
CA TRP A 199 -2.91 0.86 12.85
C TRP A 199 -4.31 1.35 12.46
N THR A 200 -4.75 2.39 13.14
CA THR A 200 -6.10 2.98 13.06
C THR A 200 -6.16 4.16 12.09
N GLY A 201 -5.66 4.00 10.86
CA GLY A 201 -5.97 4.90 9.74
C GLY A 201 -5.82 6.42 9.98
N SER A 202 -4.89 6.88 10.83
CA SER A 202 -4.64 8.32 11.07
C SER A 202 -3.20 8.75 10.71
N GLY A 203 -2.57 7.99 9.85
CA GLY A 203 -1.24 8.27 9.34
C GLY A 203 -1.05 7.35 8.16
N GLY A 204 -1.89 7.60 7.14
CA GLY A 204 -2.01 6.80 5.95
C GLY A 204 -0.66 6.37 5.39
N ILE A 205 -0.74 5.52 4.37
CA ILE A 205 0.37 5.41 3.42
C ILE A 205 0.67 6.77 2.74
N PHE A 206 -0.14 7.78 3.06
CA PHE A 206 -0.28 9.10 2.51
C PHE A 206 -0.96 9.99 3.58
N GLU A 207 -0.24 10.95 4.16
CA GLU A 207 -0.80 12.01 5.02
C GLU A 207 -0.98 13.25 4.14
N GLY A 208 -2.22 13.52 3.74
CA GLY A 208 -2.58 14.63 2.86
C GLY A 208 -4.04 14.53 2.45
N ALA A 209 -4.78 15.64 2.51
CA ALA A 209 -6.14 15.71 1.98
C ALA A 209 -6.08 15.20 0.55
N VAL A 210 -6.99 14.33 0.17
CA VAL A 210 -6.91 13.82 -1.20
C VAL A 210 -6.87 14.92 -2.21
N GLY A 211 -6.32 14.46 -3.32
CA GLY A 211 -5.80 15.25 -4.38
C GLY A 211 -4.31 15.35 -4.20
N ASP A 212 -3.89 15.29 -2.94
CA ASP A 212 -2.64 14.73 -2.52
C ASP A 212 -2.76 13.19 -2.56
N PHE A 213 -2.47 12.63 -3.75
CA PHE A 213 -1.86 11.30 -3.80
C PHE A 213 -0.72 11.36 -2.84
N GLY A 214 -0.88 10.78 -1.66
CA GLY A 214 -0.17 11.42 -0.57
C GLY A 214 1.30 11.47 -0.84
N GLU A 215 1.92 12.32 -0.07
CA GLU A 215 3.29 12.62 -0.31
C GLU A 215 4.10 11.32 -0.33
N LEU A 216 4.47 10.91 -1.55
CA LEU A 216 5.79 10.43 -1.84
C LEU A 216 6.67 11.33 -0.97
N PRO A 217 7.31 10.76 0.05
CA PRO A 217 7.68 11.50 1.24
C PRO A 217 8.35 12.81 0.85
N GLU A 218 8.01 13.89 1.54
CA GLU A 218 8.50 15.27 1.32
C GLU A 218 10.01 15.31 1.02
N ILE A 219 10.72 14.30 1.55
CA ILE A 219 12.15 14.06 1.38
C ILE A 219 12.41 12.83 0.48
N GLY A 220 13.14 13.08 -0.61
CA GLY A 220 13.61 12.08 -1.56
C GLY A 220 12.88 12.14 -2.90
N MET A 221 13.39 11.35 -3.85
CA MET A 221 12.79 11.23 -5.17
C MET A 221 11.39 10.62 -5.07
N GLN A 222 10.50 11.17 -5.90
CA GLN A 222 9.09 10.85 -6.01
C GLN A 222 8.89 9.54 -6.80
N ILE A 223 9.55 8.47 -6.36
CA ILE A 223 9.53 7.16 -7.02
C ILE A 223 8.34 6.36 -6.46
N PRO A 224 7.44 5.83 -7.30
CA PRO A 224 6.34 5.00 -6.83
C PRO A 224 6.86 3.77 -6.08
N LEU A 225 6.15 3.36 -5.02
CA LEU A 225 6.40 2.09 -4.35
C LEU A 225 5.50 1.01 -4.92
N TYR A 226 6.09 -0.03 -5.48
CA TYR A 226 5.39 -1.24 -5.91
C TYR A 226 5.83 -2.42 -5.05
N TYR A 227 4.86 -3.17 -4.53
CA TYR A 227 5.11 -4.44 -3.87
C TYR A 227 5.14 -5.55 -4.91
N GLN A 228 6.17 -6.39 -4.92
CA GLN A 228 6.29 -7.49 -5.88
C GLN A 228 5.17 -8.52 -5.75
N TYR A 229 4.52 -8.59 -4.57
CA TYR A 229 3.44 -9.52 -4.28
C TYR A 229 2.04 -8.96 -4.55
N GLN A 230 1.89 -7.67 -4.85
CA GLN A 230 0.57 -7.08 -5.04
C GLN A 230 -0.12 -7.55 -6.33
N SER A 231 -1.45 -7.53 -6.30
CA SER A 231 -2.29 -7.69 -7.49
C SER A 231 -2.14 -6.49 -8.43
N PRO A 232 -2.22 -6.65 -9.77
CA PRO A 232 -2.53 -7.88 -10.52
C PRO A 232 -1.34 -8.82 -10.76
N TRP A 233 -0.11 -8.44 -10.39
CA TRP A 233 1.08 -9.11 -10.93
C TRP A 233 1.69 -10.20 -10.04
N GLY A 234 1.47 -10.19 -8.72
CA GLY A 234 2.16 -11.09 -7.78
C GLY A 234 2.07 -12.57 -8.13
N LYS A 235 0.94 -13.00 -8.73
CA LYS A 235 0.68 -14.40 -9.13
C LYS A 235 1.25 -14.77 -10.51
N ILE A 236 1.77 -13.81 -11.28
CA ILE A 236 2.32 -14.05 -12.63
C ILE A 236 3.64 -14.82 -12.51
N LYS A 237 3.78 -15.86 -13.32
CA LYS A 237 4.99 -16.70 -13.34
C LYS A 237 6.22 -15.91 -13.78
N PHE A 238 7.30 -15.98 -13.01
CA PHE A 238 8.55 -15.30 -13.30
C PHE A 238 9.73 -15.98 -12.58
N GLY A 239 10.83 -16.23 -13.29
CA GLY A 239 11.97 -16.97 -12.75
C GLY A 239 11.59 -18.39 -12.32
N ASP A 240 12.03 -18.78 -11.12
CA ASP A 240 11.73 -20.08 -10.50
C ASP A 240 10.33 -20.15 -9.86
N GLY A 241 9.63 -19.02 -9.76
CA GLY A 241 8.32 -18.92 -9.10
C GLY A 241 7.40 -17.95 -9.81
N ASN A 242 7.00 -16.91 -9.07
CA ASN A 242 6.14 -15.83 -9.54
C ASN A 242 6.74 -14.48 -9.13
N ILE A 243 6.14 -13.38 -9.57
CA ILE A 243 6.63 -12.04 -9.24
C ILE A 243 6.65 -11.82 -7.71
N ALA A 244 5.68 -12.37 -6.97
CA ALA A 244 5.65 -12.29 -5.51
C ALA A 244 6.90 -12.89 -4.83
N SER A 245 7.46 -13.98 -5.38
CA SER A 245 8.60 -14.69 -4.78
C SER A 245 9.95 -14.38 -5.43
N SER A 246 9.94 -13.96 -6.70
CA SER A 246 11.16 -13.86 -7.53
C SER A 246 11.26 -12.52 -8.30
N GLY A 247 10.31 -11.61 -8.11
CA GLY A 247 10.14 -10.40 -8.93
C GLY A 247 10.86 -9.14 -8.43
N CYS A 248 11.64 -9.18 -7.35
CA CYS A 248 12.24 -7.97 -6.77
C CYS A 248 13.00 -7.09 -7.78
N SER A 249 13.69 -7.72 -8.75
CA SER A 249 14.42 -7.02 -9.83
C SER A 249 13.50 -6.25 -10.79
N ILE A 250 12.48 -6.89 -11.35
CA ILE A 250 11.52 -6.27 -12.27
C ILE A 250 10.62 -5.27 -11.54
N THR A 251 10.31 -5.49 -10.26
CA THR A 251 9.57 -4.53 -9.46
C THR A 251 10.41 -3.28 -9.16
N CYS A 252 11.70 -3.42 -8.84
CA CYS A 252 12.61 -2.27 -8.72
C CYS A 252 12.74 -1.49 -10.03
N LEU A 253 12.86 -2.18 -11.16
CA LEU A 253 12.90 -1.55 -12.48
C LEU A 253 11.59 -0.83 -12.80
N ALA A 254 10.43 -1.42 -12.51
CA ALA A 254 9.12 -0.79 -12.71
C ALA A 254 9.03 0.54 -11.94
N MET A 255 9.46 0.54 -10.68
CA MET A 255 9.50 1.74 -9.85
C MET A 255 10.42 2.83 -10.45
N VAL A 256 11.67 2.47 -10.78
CA VAL A 256 12.66 3.42 -11.30
C VAL A 256 12.29 3.96 -12.68
N LEU A 257 11.79 3.10 -13.57
CA LEU A 257 11.41 3.51 -14.92
C LEU A 257 10.17 4.42 -14.90
N SER A 258 9.15 4.08 -14.09
CA SER A 258 7.97 4.94 -13.92
C SER A 258 8.30 6.33 -13.35
N TYR A 259 9.45 6.47 -12.67
CA TYR A 259 9.93 7.77 -12.19
C TYR A 259 10.69 8.55 -13.28
N LEU A 260 11.47 7.88 -14.12
CA LEU A 260 12.32 8.52 -15.13
C LEU A 260 11.61 8.76 -16.46
N THR A 261 10.49 8.10 -16.70
CA THR A 261 9.73 8.21 -17.94
C THR A 261 8.36 8.82 -17.68
N ASP A 262 7.77 9.45 -18.70
CA ASP A 262 6.37 9.92 -18.66
C ASP A 262 5.35 8.76 -18.68
N ASP A 263 5.83 7.51 -18.80
CA ASP A 263 5.02 6.31 -18.83
C ASP A 263 4.96 5.63 -17.47
N THR A 264 3.82 4.99 -17.17
CA THR A 264 3.74 4.05 -16.06
C THR A 264 4.22 2.67 -16.52
N VAL A 265 5.29 2.18 -15.88
CA VAL A 265 5.87 0.87 -16.17
C VAL A 265 5.52 -0.09 -15.04
N THR A 266 4.83 -1.19 -15.32
CA THR A 266 4.41 -2.13 -14.27
C THR A 266 5.28 -3.39 -14.19
N PRO A 267 5.31 -4.09 -13.03
CA PRO A 267 6.09 -5.31 -12.90
C PRO A 267 5.70 -6.43 -13.88
N ASP A 268 4.42 -6.56 -14.23
CA ASP A 268 3.94 -7.55 -15.20
C ASP A 268 4.39 -7.26 -16.64
N GLU A 269 4.44 -5.99 -17.05
CA GLU A 269 4.99 -5.57 -18.34
C GLU A 269 6.47 -5.95 -18.45
N LEU A 270 7.25 -5.64 -17.42
CA LEU A 270 8.66 -6.00 -17.36
C LEU A 270 8.88 -7.51 -17.25
N ALA A 271 8.02 -8.23 -16.55
CA ALA A 271 8.05 -9.69 -16.52
C ALA A 271 7.82 -10.29 -17.90
N ALA A 272 6.84 -9.77 -18.65
CA ALA A 272 6.54 -10.21 -20.01
C ALA A 272 7.70 -9.90 -20.98
N TRP A 273 8.31 -8.73 -20.87
CA TRP A 273 9.47 -8.34 -21.68
C TRP A 273 10.74 -9.15 -21.36
N ALA A 274 11.04 -9.33 -20.08
CA ALA A 274 12.24 -10.03 -19.64
C ALA A 274 12.11 -11.55 -19.84
N GLY A 275 10.93 -12.10 -19.58
CA GLY A 275 10.72 -13.55 -19.44
C GLY A 275 11.81 -14.16 -18.54
N ASN A 276 12.41 -15.25 -19.01
CA ASN A 276 13.55 -15.88 -18.32
C ASN A 276 14.92 -15.52 -18.94
N ARG A 277 15.00 -14.50 -19.80
CA ARG A 277 16.23 -14.17 -20.55
C ARG A 277 17.44 -13.84 -19.66
N PHE A 278 17.16 -13.31 -18.47
CA PHE A 278 18.18 -12.89 -17.50
C PHE A 278 18.11 -13.73 -16.21
N HIS A 279 17.27 -14.76 -16.17
CA HIS A 279 17.16 -15.64 -15.02
C HIS A 279 18.39 -16.57 -14.96
N VAL A 280 19.00 -16.66 -13.79
CA VAL A 280 20.12 -17.56 -13.50
C VAL A 280 19.60 -18.59 -12.50
N PRO A 281 19.46 -19.87 -12.89
CA PRO A 281 18.93 -20.92 -12.03
C PRO A 281 19.64 -20.96 -10.68
N GLU A 282 18.87 -21.12 -9.59
CA GLU A 282 19.33 -21.20 -8.19
C GLU A 282 19.99 -19.91 -7.62
N VAL A 283 20.30 -18.93 -8.46
CA VAL A 283 20.86 -17.62 -8.07
C VAL A 283 19.79 -16.53 -8.08
N GLY A 284 18.78 -16.65 -8.94
CA GLY A 284 17.71 -15.67 -9.10
C GLY A 284 17.90 -14.83 -10.37
N GLN A 285 17.84 -13.51 -10.24
CA GLN A 285 17.94 -12.62 -11.40
C GLN A 285 19.38 -12.20 -11.67
N GLY A 286 19.85 -12.42 -12.90
CA GLY A 286 21.11 -11.90 -13.40
C GLY A 286 21.09 -10.39 -13.59
N TRP A 287 22.17 -9.73 -13.16
CA TRP A 287 22.32 -8.28 -13.17
C TRP A 287 22.28 -7.62 -14.56
N GLY A 288 22.46 -8.40 -15.62
CA GLY A 288 22.36 -7.91 -17.01
C GLY A 288 20.99 -7.35 -17.38
N ILE A 289 19.94 -7.63 -16.58
CA ILE A 289 18.61 -7.05 -16.77
C ILE A 289 18.61 -5.53 -16.67
N PHE A 290 19.40 -4.93 -15.76
CA PHE A 290 19.38 -3.49 -15.50
C PHE A 290 19.82 -2.66 -16.71
N PRO A 291 21.02 -2.86 -17.28
CA PRO A 291 21.41 -2.12 -18.49
C PRO A 291 20.58 -2.52 -19.72
N ALA A 292 19.94 -3.69 -19.73
CA ALA A 292 19.06 -4.09 -20.83
C ALA A 292 17.70 -3.38 -20.77
N ALA A 293 17.11 -3.24 -19.59
CA ALA A 293 15.88 -2.51 -19.38
C ALA A 293 16.09 -1.03 -19.65
N ALA A 294 17.21 -0.46 -19.18
CA ALA A 294 17.55 0.94 -19.46
C ALA A 294 17.55 1.26 -20.97
N ARG A 295 18.21 0.42 -21.78
CA ARG A 295 18.17 0.54 -23.25
C ARG A 295 16.79 0.35 -23.87
N GLN A 296 15.93 -0.47 -23.27
CA GLN A 296 14.57 -0.70 -23.77
C GLN A 296 13.70 0.55 -23.60
N TYR A 297 13.93 1.32 -22.54
CA TYR A 297 13.15 2.50 -22.15
C TYR A 297 13.87 3.82 -22.46
N ASP A 298 14.95 3.77 -23.24
CA ASP A 298 15.78 4.94 -23.61
C ASP A 298 16.27 5.77 -22.42
N VAL A 299 16.53 5.11 -21.28
CA VAL A 299 17.16 5.71 -20.10
C VAL A 299 18.59 5.23 -19.95
N ASN A 300 19.40 5.96 -19.20
CA ASN A 300 20.76 5.56 -18.92
C ASN A 300 20.83 4.60 -17.72
N CYS A 301 21.86 3.74 -17.71
CA CYS A 301 22.15 2.89 -16.56
C CYS A 301 23.66 2.74 -16.38
N VAL A 302 24.14 3.11 -15.19
CA VAL A 302 25.55 3.09 -14.83
C VAL A 302 25.75 2.18 -13.61
N GLY A 303 26.53 1.12 -13.76
CA GLY A 303 26.97 0.30 -12.63
C GLY A 303 27.93 1.09 -11.74
N LEU A 304 27.64 1.17 -10.44
CA LEU A 304 28.41 1.96 -9.48
C LEU A 304 29.42 1.12 -8.68
N GLY A 305 29.43 -0.20 -8.85
CA GLY A 305 30.26 -1.11 -8.05
C GLY A 305 29.70 -1.26 -6.63
N GLU A 306 30.60 -1.40 -5.66
CA GLU A 306 30.30 -1.38 -4.22
C GLU A 306 30.55 0.01 -3.60
N SER A 307 30.74 1.05 -4.43
CA SER A 307 31.16 2.38 -3.98
C SER A 307 29.99 3.21 -3.43
N MET A 308 29.85 3.28 -2.10
CA MET A 308 28.87 4.18 -1.48
C MET A 308 29.10 5.65 -1.82
N ASN A 309 30.33 6.08 -2.10
CA ASN A 309 30.56 7.47 -2.54
C ASN A 309 29.90 7.76 -3.89
N ASN A 310 29.90 6.79 -4.81
CA ASN A 310 29.22 6.91 -6.09
C ASN A 310 27.69 6.91 -5.88
N VAL A 311 27.18 6.05 -4.99
CA VAL A 311 25.76 6.01 -4.61
C VAL A 311 25.31 7.36 -4.06
N LEU A 312 26.03 7.91 -3.08
CA LEU A 312 25.69 9.21 -2.49
C LEU A 312 25.75 10.35 -3.51
N THR A 313 26.67 10.30 -4.47
CA THR A 313 26.77 11.29 -5.55
C THR A 313 25.56 11.20 -6.48
N ALA A 314 25.14 9.99 -6.85
CA ALA A 314 23.94 9.75 -7.65
C ALA A 314 22.68 10.26 -6.93
N LEU A 315 22.47 9.86 -5.67
CA LEU A 315 21.29 10.27 -4.90
C LEU A 315 21.21 11.79 -4.67
N LYS A 316 22.34 12.47 -4.45
CA LYS A 316 22.40 13.95 -4.35
C LYS A 316 22.09 14.66 -5.66
N SER A 317 22.20 13.95 -6.79
CA SER A 317 21.88 14.46 -8.11
C SER A 317 20.49 14.00 -8.57
N GLU A 318 19.64 13.54 -7.63
CA GLU A 318 18.28 13.05 -7.89
C GLU A 318 18.24 11.90 -8.90
N LYS A 319 19.23 11.01 -8.81
CA LYS A 319 19.30 9.80 -9.65
C LYS A 319 19.03 8.55 -8.82
N PRO A 320 17.97 7.77 -9.15
CA PRO A 320 17.63 6.59 -8.38
C PRO A 320 18.67 5.49 -8.53
N VAL A 321 18.88 4.74 -7.44
CA VAL A 321 19.86 3.64 -7.42
C VAL A 321 19.18 2.34 -7.06
N ILE A 322 19.31 1.30 -7.89
CA ILE A 322 18.95 -0.06 -7.49
C ILE A 322 20.14 -0.71 -6.78
N ALA A 323 19.91 -1.28 -5.61
CA ALA A 323 20.90 -1.99 -4.82
C ALA A 323 20.61 -3.49 -4.79
N SER A 324 21.64 -4.31 -5.02
CA SER A 324 21.60 -5.75 -4.75
C SER A 324 21.99 -6.00 -3.30
N MET A 325 21.07 -6.48 -2.49
CA MET A 325 21.26 -6.75 -1.07
C MET A 325 21.58 -8.23 -0.82
N ASP A 326 22.47 -8.49 0.13
CA ASP A 326 22.70 -9.76 0.78
C ASP A 326 21.85 -9.89 2.05
N THR A 327 22.00 -11.04 2.70
CA THR A 327 21.39 -11.38 3.99
C THR A 327 21.64 -10.29 5.04
N GLY A 328 20.57 -9.79 5.65
CA GLY A 328 20.62 -8.74 6.64
C GLY A 328 19.24 -8.16 6.94
N THR A 329 19.17 -6.84 7.02
CA THR A 329 17.98 -6.06 7.39
C THR A 329 16.85 -6.22 6.39
N PHE A 330 17.16 -6.24 5.08
CA PHE A 330 16.14 -6.24 4.02
C PHE A 330 15.66 -7.65 3.64
N THR A 331 16.49 -8.66 3.88
CA THR A 331 16.26 -10.01 3.34
C THR A 331 17.08 -11.06 4.07
N LYS A 332 16.61 -12.32 4.04
CA LYS A 332 17.36 -13.48 4.55
C LYS A 332 18.20 -14.17 3.46
N LYS A 333 18.14 -13.68 2.22
CA LYS A 333 18.83 -14.20 1.02
C LYS A 333 19.23 -13.00 0.14
N GLY A 334 19.43 -13.19 -1.17
CA GLY A 334 19.56 -12.07 -2.11
C GLY A 334 18.25 -11.30 -2.28
N HIS A 335 18.32 -9.98 -2.48
CA HIS A 335 17.17 -9.12 -2.75
C HIS A 335 17.58 -7.87 -3.55
N PHE A 336 16.62 -7.20 -4.19
CA PHE A 336 16.84 -5.89 -4.80
C PHE A 336 15.92 -4.86 -4.15
N ILE A 337 16.47 -3.68 -3.89
CA ILE A 337 15.74 -2.51 -3.36
C ILE A 337 16.11 -1.27 -4.18
N VAL A 338 15.28 -0.24 -4.12
CA VAL A 338 15.57 1.08 -4.71
C VAL A 338 15.97 2.03 -3.58
N LEU A 339 17.12 2.69 -3.73
CA LEU A 339 17.52 3.81 -2.91
C LEU A 339 17.00 5.08 -3.59
N ARG A 340 16.14 5.82 -2.90
CA ARG A 340 15.38 6.93 -3.48
C ARG A 340 15.80 8.31 -2.98
N GLY A 341 16.83 8.40 -2.14
CA GLY A 341 17.32 9.70 -1.68
C GLY A 341 18.12 9.61 -0.39
N ILE A 342 18.47 10.79 0.11
CA ILE A 342 19.16 10.98 1.39
C ILE A 342 18.32 11.95 2.21
N ASP A 343 18.04 11.60 3.46
CA ASP A 343 17.32 12.49 4.36
C ASP A 343 18.21 13.62 4.93
N GLU A 344 17.58 14.56 5.64
CA GLU A 344 18.28 15.67 6.32
C GLU A 344 19.37 15.23 7.31
N ASN A 345 19.27 14.00 7.83
CA ASN A 345 20.20 13.40 8.77
C ASN A 345 21.32 12.61 8.07
N GLY A 346 21.37 12.62 6.74
CA GLY A 346 22.37 11.92 5.94
C GLY A 346 22.13 10.42 5.79
N LYS A 347 20.92 9.93 6.08
CA LYS A 347 20.54 8.51 5.99
C LYS A 347 19.83 8.22 4.66
N ILE A 348 19.88 6.97 4.22
CA ILE A 348 19.36 6.54 2.92
C ILE A 348 17.89 6.18 3.02
N LEU A 349 17.09 6.71 2.09
CA LEU A 349 15.68 6.40 1.92
C LEU A 349 15.50 5.25 0.93
N VAL A 350 14.57 4.33 1.20
CA VAL A 350 14.45 3.06 0.46
C VAL A 350 13.01 2.77 0.04
N ASN A 351 12.81 2.36 -1.23
CA ASN A 351 11.65 1.60 -1.67
C ASN A 351 12.05 0.13 -1.78
N ASP A 352 11.51 -0.70 -0.91
CA ASP A 352 11.76 -2.14 -0.91
C ASP A 352 10.54 -2.85 -1.51
N PRO A 353 10.68 -3.60 -2.62
CA PRO A 353 9.55 -4.26 -3.28
C PRO A 353 8.95 -5.41 -2.45
N ASN A 354 9.60 -5.81 -1.35
CA ASN A 354 9.10 -6.78 -0.38
C ASN A 354 8.89 -6.13 0.99
N ASP A 355 8.75 -4.80 1.06
CA ASP A 355 8.32 -4.11 2.26
C ASP A 355 6.89 -4.51 2.64
N ASN A 356 6.48 -4.24 3.88
CA ASN A 356 5.13 -4.52 4.38
C ASN A 356 4.85 -3.75 5.68
N GLY A 357 3.64 -3.88 6.22
CA GLY A 357 3.21 -3.21 7.46
C GLY A 357 4.09 -3.49 8.68
N ASN A 358 4.81 -4.61 8.71
CA ASN A 358 5.74 -4.94 9.81
C ASN A 358 7.14 -4.34 9.60
N LYS A 359 7.65 -4.38 8.38
CA LYS A 359 9.01 -3.94 8.02
C LYS A 359 9.12 -2.41 7.96
N ARG A 360 8.15 -1.77 7.31
CA ARG A 360 8.03 -0.30 7.17
C ARG A 360 9.31 0.37 6.67
N HIS A 361 9.99 -0.23 5.71
CA HIS A 361 11.22 0.29 5.12
C HIS A 361 11.00 1.63 4.42
N PHE A 362 9.84 1.84 3.81
CA PHE A 362 9.48 3.07 3.11
C PHE A 362 9.47 4.32 4.01
N TYR A 363 9.03 4.15 5.27
CA TYR A 363 8.87 5.24 6.25
C TYR A 363 10.09 5.48 7.14
N ARG A 364 11.19 4.77 6.88
CA ARG A 364 12.41 4.90 7.67
C ARG A 364 13.59 5.14 6.77
N SER A 365 14.60 5.77 7.33
CA SER A 365 15.89 5.94 6.68
C SER A 365 16.95 5.08 7.35
N PHE A 366 17.96 4.73 6.57
CA PHE A 366 18.96 3.72 6.94
C PHE A 366 20.35 4.32 6.95
N GLU A 367 21.14 3.94 7.96
CA GLU A 367 22.55 4.33 8.02
C GLU A 367 23.29 3.92 6.74
N ILE A 368 24.10 4.81 6.18
CA ILE A 368 24.95 4.52 5.01
C ILE A 368 25.78 3.25 5.24
N GLY A 369 26.33 3.11 6.45
CA GLY A 369 27.12 1.94 6.83
C GLY A 369 26.31 0.64 6.91
N LEU A 370 24.99 0.69 7.10
CA LEU A 370 24.12 -0.48 7.01
C LEU A 370 23.98 -0.91 5.55
N ILE A 371 23.63 0.02 4.66
CA ILE A 371 23.51 -0.25 3.22
C ILE A 371 24.83 -0.78 2.68
N GLN A 372 25.96 -0.17 3.03
CA GLN A 372 27.29 -0.60 2.58
C GLN A 372 27.64 -2.04 2.99
N ARG A 373 27.30 -2.43 4.22
CA ARG A 373 27.61 -3.78 4.73
C ARG A 373 26.75 -4.86 4.11
N GLU A 374 25.53 -4.51 3.74
CA GLU A 374 24.54 -5.47 3.27
C GLU A 374 24.39 -5.47 1.74
N ALA A 375 24.96 -4.52 1.01
CA ALA A 375 24.88 -4.47 -0.45
C ALA A 375 26.07 -5.15 -1.15
N LYS A 376 25.82 -5.77 -2.29
CA LYS A 376 26.81 -6.39 -3.19
C LYS A 376 27.16 -5.56 -4.40
N GLN A 377 26.21 -4.74 -4.88
CA GLN A 377 26.34 -4.03 -6.15
C GLN A 377 25.24 -2.97 -6.27
N PHE A 378 25.53 -1.89 -7.00
CA PHE A 378 24.61 -0.79 -7.23
C PHE A 378 24.53 -0.38 -8.70
N TRP A 379 23.37 0.09 -9.15
CA TRP A 379 23.14 0.66 -10.48
C TRP A 379 22.36 1.97 -10.37
N CYS A 380 22.91 3.04 -10.94
CA CYS A 380 22.26 4.34 -11.09
C CYS A 380 21.50 4.40 -12.41
N PHE A 381 20.39 5.13 -12.42
CA PHE A 381 19.62 5.44 -13.63
C PHE A 381 19.40 6.94 -13.75
N ASP A 382 19.40 7.48 -14.98
CA ASP A 382 19.16 8.90 -15.29
C ASP A 382 18.66 9.12 -16.71
#